data_AF-A0A6I9Q1W1-F1
#
_entry.id   AF-A0A6I9Q1W1-F1
#
_cell.length_a   1.000
_cell.length_b   1.000
_cell.length_c   1.000
_cell.angle_alpha   90.00
_cell.angle_beta   90.00
_cell.angle_gamma   90.00
#
_symmetry.space_group_name_H-M   'P 1'
#
loop_
_entity.id
_entity.type
_entity.pdbx_description
1 polymer ?
#
loop_
_entity_poly.entity_id
_entity_poly.type
_entity_poly.pdbx_seq_one_letter_code
_entity_poly.pdbx_strand_id
1 'polypeptide(L)'
;MSVQFSGWEVIDDGASFPGLELNSSQKPRSRGVYTMYHGTSIKSARVIIANGFKQSSDGMLGMGVYVSRNIKKASGYPLLCSPTDRVVLQLHVRVGRVKRIDKDNHPMQKTWHSHGYDTAWVPPNIGLLAVRSGLEEDCVFDPKRVKLVGIAKAPNDSIQKELKGLIKSSGRGGAGAAEVCSLCKRKTQQGAPHIKQKCWECGKNICILMSKHLCPAKP
;
A
#
# COMPACT_ATOMS: atom_id res chain seq x y z
N MET A 1 -24.22 -14.88 33.96
CA MET A 1 -24.02 -15.47 32.61
C MET A 1 -22.53 -15.43 32.30
N SER A 2 -21.87 -16.58 32.21
CA SER A 2 -20.49 -16.69 31.74
C SER A 2 -20.50 -16.87 30.22
N VAL A 3 -19.71 -16.07 29.50
CA VAL A 3 -19.51 -16.25 28.06
C VAL A 3 -18.26 -17.10 27.88
N GLN A 4 -18.40 -18.34 27.40
CA GLN A 4 -17.27 -19.11 26.89
C GLN A 4 -16.97 -18.61 25.47
N PHE A 5 -15.86 -17.88 25.32
CA PHE A 5 -15.36 -17.42 24.03
C PHE A 5 -14.02 -18.09 23.73
N SER A 6 -14.00 -18.89 22.67
CA SER A 6 -12.80 -19.51 22.13
C SER A 6 -12.58 -18.97 20.71
N GLY A 7 -11.75 -17.95 20.57
CA GLY A 7 -11.49 -17.30 19.29
C GLY A 7 -10.64 -16.06 19.44
N TRP A 8 -10.32 -15.43 18.32
CA TRP A 8 -9.69 -14.11 18.33
C TRP A 8 -9.95 -13.37 17.02
N GLU A 9 -9.84 -12.06 17.10
CA GLU A 9 -9.70 -11.17 15.97
C GLU A 9 -8.58 -10.18 16.30
N VAL A 10 -7.52 -10.19 15.49
CA VAL A 10 -6.38 -9.29 15.61
C VAL A 10 -6.51 -8.25 14.51
N ILE A 11 -6.36 -6.98 14.91
CA ILE A 11 -6.28 -5.88 13.95
C ILE A 11 -4.81 -5.67 13.58
N ASP A 12 -4.40 -6.27 12.46
CA ASP A 12 -3.05 -6.16 11.90
C ASP A 12 -2.91 -4.85 11.09
N ASP A 13 -1.73 -4.24 11.10
CA ASP A 13 -1.42 -3.04 10.30
C ASP A 13 -1.17 -3.35 8.82
N GLY A 14 -1.27 -4.63 8.46
CA GLY A 14 -1.15 -5.13 7.12
C GLY A 14 0.28 -5.44 6.68
N ALA A 15 1.29 -5.14 7.51
CA ALA A 15 2.71 -5.28 7.15
C ALA A 15 3.11 -6.70 6.72
N SER A 16 2.36 -7.72 7.17
CA SER A 16 2.62 -9.12 6.87
C SER A 16 1.92 -9.64 5.60
N PHE A 17 1.09 -8.82 4.94
CA PHE A 17 0.37 -9.23 3.73
C PHE A 17 1.17 -8.95 2.46
N PRO A 18 1.04 -9.80 1.42
CA PRO A 18 1.74 -9.60 0.15
C PRO A 18 1.25 -8.41 -0.67
N GLY A 19 0.39 -7.53 -0.12
CA GLY A 19 -0.36 -6.51 -0.85
C GLY A 19 -1.61 -7.11 -1.51
N LEU A 20 -2.76 -6.47 -1.31
CA LEU A 20 -3.98 -6.79 -2.05
C LEU A 20 -4.04 -5.88 -3.28
N GLU A 21 -4.32 -6.45 -4.45
CA GLU A 21 -4.72 -5.64 -5.60
C GLU A 21 -6.17 -5.20 -5.37
N LEU A 22 -6.37 -3.91 -5.09
CA LEU A 22 -7.69 -3.30 -5.16
C LEU A 22 -7.83 -2.56 -6.48
N ASN A 23 -8.98 -2.72 -7.11
CA ASN A 23 -9.36 -1.97 -8.30
C ASN A 23 -9.36 -0.46 -7.96
N SER A 24 -9.04 0.40 -8.91
CA SER A 24 -9.04 1.86 -8.73
C SER A 24 -10.38 2.43 -8.27
N SER A 25 -11.49 1.79 -8.64
CA SER A 25 -12.84 2.21 -8.24
C SER A 25 -13.30 1.70 -6.87
N GLN A 26 -12.55 0.79 -6.24
CA GLN A 26 -12.93 0.25 -4.94
C GLN A 26 -12.53 1.19 -3.81
N LYS A 27 -13.37 1.31 -2.78
CA LYS A 27 -13.02 2.08 -1.57
C LYS A 27 -11.88 1.37 -0.81
N PRO A 28 -10.78 2.06 -0.48
CA PRO A 28 -9.77 1.53 0.42
C PRO A 28 -10.40 1.09 1.74
N ARG A 29 -10.09 -0.13 2.19
CA ARG A 29 -10.43 -0.57 3.53
C ARG A 29 -9.42 0.03 4.50
N SER A 30 -9.90 0.46 5.65
CA SER A 30 -9.02 0.93 6.74
C SER A 30 -7.98 -0.14 7.04
N ARG A 31 -6.71 0.28 7.18
CA ARG A 31 -5.56 -0.56 7.54
C ARG A 31 -5.21 -1.64 6.51
N GLY A 32 -5.61 -1.47 5.25
CA GLY A 32 -5.19 -2.33 4.15
C GLY A 32 -3.76 -2.07 3.67
N VAL A 33 -3.18 -3.05 2.98
CA VAL A 33 -1.97 -2.88 2.16
C VAL A 33 -2.32 -3.11 0.72
N TYR A 34 -2.02 -2.14 -0.13
CA TYR A 34 -2.37 -2.21 -1.54
C TYR A 34 -1.15 -2.06 -2.42
N THR A 35 -1.16 -2.78 -3.54
CA THR A 35 -0.27 -2.45 -4.64
C THR A 35 -0.72 -1.12 -5.23
N MET A 36 0.21 -0.17 -5.30
CA MET A 36 -0.02 1.13 -5.91
C MET A 36 1.19 1.54 -6.74
N TYR A 37 1.02 2.60 -7.51
CA TYR A 37 1.99 3.07 -8.49
C TYR A 37 2.33 4.53 -8.25
N HIS A 38 3.61 4.86 -8.41
CA HIS A 38 4.12 6.22 -8.36
C HIS A 38 4.93 6.52 -9.62
N GLY A 39 4.47 7.50 -10.41
CA GLY A 39 5.19 8.00 -11.57
C GLY A 39 6.23 9.04 -11.16
N THR A 40 7.46 8.89 -11.64
CA THR A 40 8.56 9.79 -11.33
C THR A 40 9.59 9.82 -12.45
N SER A 41 10.60 10.67 -12.36
CA SER A 41 11.71 10.69 -13.31
C SER A 41 12.74 9.60 -13.02
N ILE A 42 13.57 9.22 -14.00
CA ILE A 42 14.64 8.22 -13.77
C ILE A 42 15.57 8.69 -12.65
N LYS A 43 15.95 9.98 -12.66
CA LYS A 43 16.79 10.59 -11.62
C LYS A 43 16.17 10.45 -10.24
N SER A 44 14.89 10.80 -10.10
CA SER A 44 14.16 10.70 -8.84
C SER A 44 13.98 9.25 -8.38
N ALA A 45 13.77 8.30 -9.30
CA ALA A 45 13.70 6.88 -8.98
C ALA A 45 15.00 6.37 -8.35
N ARG A 46 16.17 6.74 -8.89
CA ARG A 46 17.46 6.37 -8.29
C ARG A 46 17.59 6.90 -6.85
N VAL A 47 17.20 8.15 -6.62
CA VAL A 47 17.20 8.76 -5.28
C VAL A 47 16.22 8.05 -4.34
N ILE A 48 15.02 7.69 -4.80
CA ILE A 48 14.03 6.95 -4.01
C ILE A 48 14.55 5.56 -3.67
N ILE A 49 15.20 4.86 -4.61
CA ILE A 49 15.78 3.54 -4.36
C ILE A 49 16.84 3.64 -3.27
N ALA A 50 17.76 4.60 -3.37
CA ALA A 50 18.85 4.78 -2.42
C ALA A 50 18.36 5.26 -1.03
N ASN A 51 17.56 6.32 -0.99
CA ASN A 51 17.28 7.07 0.24
C ASN A 51 15.87 6.82 0.78
N GLY A 52 14.93 6.49 -0.11
CA GLY A 52 13.53 6.22 0.22
C GLY A 52 12.66 7.38 -0.24
N PHE A 53 11.36 7.24 -0.01
CA PHE A 53 10.43 8.33 -0.28
C PHE A 53 10.64 9.48 0.71
N LYS A 54 10.43 10.70 0.22
CA LYS A 54 10.27 11.91 1.03
C LYS A 54 8.90 12.50 0.72
N GLN A 55 8.31 13.19 1.70
CA GLN A 55 7.06 13.91 1.48
C GLN A 55 7.28 15.04 0.46
N SER A 56 6.30 15.27 -0.41
CA SER A 56 6.22 16.53 -1.14
C SER A 56 5.97 17.70 -0.17
N SER A 57 6.37 18.91 -0.54
CA SER A 57 6.11 20.12 0.25
C SER A 57 4.64 20.57 0.17
N ASP A 58 3.96 20.27 -0.94
CA ASP A 58 2.54 20.56 -1.14
C ASP A 58 1.93 19.61 -2.20
N GLY A 59 0.64 19.76 -2.43
CA GLY A 59 -0.13 19.17 -3.52
C GLY A 59 -1.62 19.37 -3.29
N MET A 60 -2.45 18.77 -4.13
CA MET A 60 -3.91 18.87 -3.99
C MET A 60 -4.42 18.42 -2.62
N LEU A 61 -3.83 17.36 -2.09
CA LEU A 61 -4.17 16.77 -0.81
C LEU A 61 -3.18 17.19 0.29
N GLY A 62 -2.41 18.26 0.07
CA GLY A 62 -1.34 18.69 0.96
C GLY A 62 -0.07 17.85 0.81
N MET A 63 0.80 17.89 1.83
CA MET A 63 2.08 17.20 1.84
C MET A 63 1.93 15.68 1.98
N GLY A 64 2.75 14.92 1.25
CA GLY A 64 2.78 13.47 1.36
C GLY A 64 3.41 12.79 0.14
N VAL A 65 3.23 11.48 0.08
CA VAL A 65 3.62 10.66 -1.07
C VAL A 65 2.37 10.33 -1.88
N TYR A 66 2.32 10.85 -3.11
CA TYR A 66 1.20 10.66 -4.03
C TYR A 66 1.34 9.35 -4.77
N VAL A 67 0.29 8.53 -4.72
CA VAL A 67 0.23 7.20 -5.32
C VAL A 67 -1.13 6.97 -5.95
N SER A 68 -1.19 6.03 -6.88
CA SER A 68 -2.40 5.69 -7.62
C SER A 68 -2.44 4.18 -7.83
N ARG A 69 -3.60 3.56 -7.64
CA ARG A 69 -3.85 2.17 -8.06
C ARG A 69 -3.97 2.06 -9.59
N ASN A 70 -4.28 3.16 -10.27
CA ASN A 70 -4.26 3.21 -11.73
C ASN A 70 -2.83 3.45 -12.26
N ILE A 71 -2.22 2.42 -12.86
CA ILE A 71 -0.89 2.51 -13.48
C ILE A 71 -0.83 3.51 -14.65
N LYS A 72 -1.91 3.62 -15.45
CA LYS A 72 -1.96 4.56 -16.57
C LYS A 72 -1.90 6.00 -16.05
N LYS A 73 -2.63 6.30 -14.97
CA LYS A 73 -2.54 7.59 -14.26
C LYS A 73 -1.11 7.87 -13.82
N ALA A 74 -0.51 6.94 -13.06
CA ALA A 74 0.84 7.09 -12.56
C ALA A 74 1.85 7.33 -13.71
N SER A 75 1.70 6.63 -14.85
CA SER A 75 2.58 6.80 -16.01
C SER A 75 2.53 8.17 -16.68
N GLY A 76 1.50 8.98 -16.39
CA GLY A 76 1.40 10.36 -16.84
C GLY A 76 2.34 11.32 -16.12
N TYR A 77 2.94 10.92 -15.00
CA TYR A 77 3.77 11.78 -14.17
C TYR A 77 5.27 11.48 -14.29
N PRO A 78 6.14 12.50 -14.19
CA PRO A 78 5.81 13.93 -14.06
C PRO A 78 5.25 14.53 -15.37
N LEU A 79 4.26 15.42 -15.28
CA LEU A 79 3.51 15.93 -16.44
C LEU A 79 4.38 16.67 -17.48
N LEU A 80 5.33 17.48 -17.00
CA LEU A 80 6.21 18.31 -17.83
C LEU A 80 7.51 17.61 -18.25
N CYS A 81 7.63 16.32 -17.95
CA CYS A 81 8.82 15.51 -18.27
C CYS A 81 8.61 14.70 -19.55
N SER A 82 9.67 14.50 -20.34
CA SER A 82 9.63 13.63 -21.52
C SER A 82 9.17 12.21 -21.17
N PRO A 83 8.35 11.53 -21.98
CA PRO A 83 8.03 10.12 -21.80
C PRO A 83 9.26 9.21 -21.67
N THR A 84 10.38 9.59 -22.28
CA THR A 84 11.66 8.86 -22.22
C THR A 84 12.39 8.98 -20.89
N ASP A 85 11.98 9.89 -20.00
CA ASP A 85 12.51 10.04 -18.64
C ASP A 85 11.47 9.64 -17.57
N ARG A 86 10.30 9.10 -17.97
CA ARG A 86 9.28 8.64 -17.02
C ARG A 86 9.47 7.18 -16.65
N VAL A 87 9.41 6.90 -15.34
CA VAL A 87 9.40 5.56 -14.77
C VAL A 87 8.24 5.44 -13.77
N VAL A 88 7.64 4.25 -13.71
CA VAL A 88 6.58 3.94 -12.75
C VAL A 88 7.11 2.93 -11.75
N LEU A 89 7.13 3.32 -10.49
CA LEU A 89 7.49 2.48 -9.35
C LEU A 89 6.27 1.68 -8.90
N GLN A 90 6.47 0.41 -8.58
CA GLN A 90 5.47 -0.45 -7.95
C GLN A 90 5.69 -0.47 -6.43
N LEU A 91 4.64 -0.25 -5.67
CA LEU A 91 4.69 0.03 -4.24
C LEU A 91 3.71 -0.88 -3.48
N HIS A 92 4.07 -1.26 -2.26
CA HIS A 92 3.10 -1.72 -1.26
C HIS A 92 2.85 -0.60 -0.26
N VAL A 93 1.60 -0.14 -0.20
CA VAL A 93 1.21 1.03 0.59
C VAL A 93 0.31 0.62 1.74
N ARG A 94 0.74 0.86 2.98
CA ARG A 94 -0.06 0.69 4.20
C ARG A 94 -0.93 1.93 4.44
N VAL A 95 -2.17 1.90 3.96
CA VAL A 95 -3.04 3.11 3.92
C VAL A 95 -3.58 3.56 5.28
N GLY A 96 -3.49 2.70 6.31
CA GLY A 96 -3.93 3.07 7.67
C GLY A 96 -5.36 3.62 7.73
N ARG A 97 -5.56 4.70 8.48
CA ARG A 97 -6.85 5.43 8.52
C ARG A 97 -6.98 6.32 7.29
N VAL A 98 -7.95 6.02 6.45
CA VAL A 98 -8.18 6.73 5.18
C VAL A 98 -9.25 7.82 5.33
N LYS A 99 -8.92 9.05 4.94
CA LYS A 99 -9.88 10.15 4.78
C LYS A 99 -10.33 10.24 3.33
N ARG A 100 -11.63 10.04 3.11
CA ARG A 100 -12.24 10.31 1.79
C ARG A 100 -12.34 11.82 1.56
N ILE A 101 -11.88 12.29 0.41
CA ILE A 101 -11.98 13.66 -0.08
C ILE A 101 -12.81 13.62 -1.37
N ASP A 102 -14.10 13.94 -1.27
CA ASP A 102 -15.09 13.69 -2.32
C ASP A 102 -15.92 14.92 -2.72
N LYS A 103 -15.49 16.11 -2.31
CA LYS A 103 -16.06 17.39 -2.76
C LYS A 103 -14.98 18.45 -2.92
N ASP A 104 -15.24 19.43 -3.77
CA ASP A 104 -14.37 20.60 -3.86
C ASP A 104 -14.43 21.38 -2.55
N ASN A 105 -13.33 22.06 -2.20
CA ASN A 105 -13.17 22.78 -0.93
C ASN A 105 -13.47 21.91 0.30
N HIS A 106 -13.07 20.63 0.26
CA HIS A 106 -13.25 19.74 1.41
C HIS A 106 -12.47 20.32 2.61
N PRO A 107 -13.07 20.48 3.81
CA PRO A 107 -12.45 21.20 4.94
C PRO A 107 -11.14 20.57 5.42
N MET A 108 -10.98 19.27 5.18
CA MET A 108 -9.78 18.50 5.51
C MET A 108 -8.91 18.16 4.30
N GLN A 109 -9.07 18.85 3.16
CA GLN A 109 -8.37 18.51 1.92
C GLN A 109 -6.84 18.46 2.08
N LYS A 110 -6.27 19.42 2.83
CA LYS A 110 -4.83 19.48 3.11
C LYS A 110 -4.44 19.17 4.56
N THR A 111 -5.43 19.02 5.46
CA THR A 111 -5.21 18.92 6.92
C THR A 111 -5.65 17.58 7.51
N TRP A 112 -6.04 16.61 6.69
CA TRP A 112 -6.46 15.28 7.15
C TRP A 112 -5.43 14.59 8.06
N HIS A 113 -4.14 14.79 7.82
CA HIS A 113 -3.08 14.19 8.63
C HIS A 113 -3.06 14.71 10.08
N SER A 114 -3.34 15.99 10.31
CA SER A 114 -3.40 16.57 11.66
C SER A 114 -4.62 16.08 12.45
N HIS A 115 -5.59 15.48 11.77
CA HIS A 115 -6.78 14.87 12.37
C HIS A 115 -6.63 13.34 12.56
N GLY A 116 -5.41 12.82 12.48
CA GLY A 116 -5.09 11.43 12.77
C GLY A 116 -5.43 10.44 11.64
N TYR A 117 -5.50 10.92 10.40
CA TYR A 117 -5.59 10.07 9.20
C TYR A 117 -4.19 9.85 8.60
N ASP A 118 -3.95 8.64 8.09
CA ASP A 118 -2.67 8.23 7.51
C ASP A 118 -2.61 8.46 5.99
N THR A 119 -3.78 8.43 5.34
CA THR A 119 -3.93 8.61 3.89
C THR A 119 -5.17 9.44 3.59
N ALA A 120 -5.06 10.41 2.68
CA ALA A 120 -6.21 10.98 1.98
C ALA A 120 -6.45 10.26 0.67
N TRP A 121 -7.72 10.01 0.35
CA TRP A 121 -8.13 9.33 -0.87
C TRP A 121 -9.23 10.10 -1.60
N VAL A 122 -9.01 10.34 -2.89
CA VAL A 122 -10.01 10.87 -3.81
C VAL A 122 -10.59 9.72 -4.64
N PRO A 123 -11.91 9.50 -4.62
CA PRO A 123 -12.56 8.51 -5.49
C PRO A 123 -12.47 8.88 -6.98
N PRO A 124 -12.57 7.90 -7.91
CA PRO A 124 -12.72 8.21 -9.32
C PRO A 124 -14.15 8.68 -9.64
N ASN A 125 -14.31 9.37 -10.79
CA ASN A 125 -15.60 9.74 -11.39
C ASN A 125 -16.54 10.60 -10.53
N ILE A 126 -16.00 11.40 -9.61
CA ILE A 126 -16.80 12.30 -8.75
C ILE A 126 -16.83 13.75 -9.24
N GLY A 127 -16.17 14.06 -10.36
CA GLY A 127 -16.25 15.38 -10.99
C GLY A 127 -15.60 16.53 -10.22
N LEU A 128 -14.64 16.25 -9.32
CA LEU A 128 -13.91 17.31 -8.62
C LEU A 128 -13.12 18.18 -9.60
N LEU A 129 -13.31 19.50 -9.51
CA LEU A 129 -12.54 20.46 -10.29
C LEU A 129 -11.04 20.37 -9.97
N ALA A 130 -10.70 20.02 -8.72
CA ALA A 130 -9.34 19.78 -8.30
C ALA A 130 -8.70 18.60 -9.06
N VAL A 131 -9.43 17.50 -9.29
CA VAL A 131 -8.94 16.30 -10.02
C VAL A 131 -9.45 16.29 -11.46
N ARG A 132 -8.81 17.09 -12.33
CA ARG A 132 -9.15 17.16 -13.76
C ARG A 132 -9.13 15.82 -14.49
N SER A 133 -8.37 14.85 -14.00
CA SER A 133 -8.30 13.52 -14.64
C SER A 133 -9.53 12.65 -14.37
N GLY A 134 -10.36 12.96 -13.37
CA GLY A 134 -11.46 12.09 -12.93
C GLY A 134 -11.02 10.74 -12.37
N LEU A 135 -9.72 10.54 -12.14
CA LEU A 135 -9.12 9.29 -11.68
C LEU A 135 -8.73 9.39 -10.21
N GLU A 136 -8.84 8.28 -9.48
CA GLU A 136 -8.51 8.23 -8.05
C GLU A 136 -7.08 8.69 -7.75
N GLU A 137 -6.89 9.24 -6.55
CA GLU A 137 -5.60 9.61 -6.01
C GLU A 137 -5.53 9.29 -4.53
N ASP A 138 -4.41 8.72 -4.10
CA ASP A 138 -4.11 8.49 -2.71
C ASP A 138 -2.87 9.35 -2.34
N CYS A 139 -2.92 10.06 -1.20
CA CYS A 139 -1.79 10.79 -0.63
C CYS A 139 -1.49 10.25 0.76
N VAL A 140 -0.30 9.67 0.93
CA VAL A 140 0.14 9.01 2.18
C VAL A 140 1.04 9.95 2.95
N PHE A 141 0.76 10.15 4.25
CA PHE A 141 1.49 11.16 5.02
C PHE A 141 2.91 10.70 5.33
N ASP A 142 3.06 9.57 6.03
CA ASP A 142 4.37 9.03 6.42
C ASP A 142 4.98 8.16 5.29
N PRO A 143 6.13 8.55 4.71
CA PRO A 143 6.82 7.76 3.69
C PRO A 143 7.18 6.33 4.14
N LYS A 144 7.32 6.06 5.45
CA LYS A 144 7.58 4.71 5.99
C LYS A 144 6.43 3.73 5.78
N ARG A 145 5.24 4.23 5.39
CA ARG A 145 4.09 3.41 4.98
C ARG A 145 4.16 2.97 3.51
N VAL A 146 5.11 3.49 2.74
CA VAL A 146 5.28 3.23 1.31
C VAL A 146 6.53 2.39 1.08
N LYS A 147 6.35 1.12 0.75
CA LYS A 147 7.45 0.21 0.44
C LYS A 147 7.63 0.08 -1.07
N LEU A 148 8.81 0.43 -1.57
CA LEU A 148 9.19 0.12 -2.95
C LEU A 148 9.37 -1.39 -3.13
N VAL A 149 8.65 -1.99 -4.07
CA VAL A 149 8.74 -3.43 -4.35
C VAL A 149 9.18 -3.76 -5.77
N GLY A 150 9.15 -2.80 -6.70
CA GLY A 150 9.61 -3.04 -8.06
C GLY A 150 9.47 -1.86 -9.01
N ILE A 151 9.75 -2.13 -10.28
CA ILE A 151 9.59 -1.20 -11.41
C ILE A 151 8.48 -1.74 -12.31
N ALA A 152 7.34 -1.05 -12.32
CA ALA A 152 6.16 -1.42 -13.10
C ALA A 152 6.31 -1.06 -14.59
N LYS A 153 6.90 0.11 -14.89
CA LYS A 153 7.15 0.58 -16.25
C LYS A 153 8.42 1.42 -16.30
N ALA A 154 9.21 1.25 -17.35
CA ALA A 154 10.41 2.01 -17.65
C ALA A 154 10.41 2.40 -19.15
N PRO A 155 11.19 3.41 -19.55
CA PRO A 155 11.20 3.86 -20.94
C PRO A 155 11.95 2.90 -21.88
N ASN A 156 12.89 2.10 -21.36
CA ASN A 156 13.56 1.04 -22.09
C ASN A 156 14.10 -0.04 -21.13
N ASP A 157 14.51 -1.18 -21.70
CA ASP A 157 14.98 -2.35 -20.95
C ASP A 157 16.28 -2.12 -20.19
N SER A 158 17.16 -1.26 -20.70
CA SER A 158 18.44 -0.94 -20.05
C SER A 158 18.20 -0.26 -18.71
N ILE A 159 17.39 0.80 -18.71
CA ILE A 159 16.97 1.51 -17.49
C ILE A 159 16.19 0.59 -16.55
N GLN A 160 15.32 -0.27 -17.08
CA GLN A 160 14.58 -1.22 -16.24
C GLN A 160 15.52 -2.20 -15.51
N LYS A 161 16.51 -2.74 -16.22
CA LYS A 161 17.50 -3.67 -15.65
C LYS A 161 18.37 -2.96 -14.61
N GLU A 162 18.84 -1.75 -14.90
CA GLU A 162 19.61 -0.92 -13.98
C GLU A 162 18.85 -0.69 -12.67
N LEU A 163 17.63 -0.15 -12.75
CA LEU A 163 16.83 0.18 -11.56
C LEU A 163 16.45 -1.07 -10.75
N LYS A 164 16.12 -2.19 -11.43
CA LYS A 164 15.90 -3.48 -10.75
C LYS A 164 17.16 -3.98 -10.05
N GLY A 165 18.34 -3.77 -10.64
CA GLY A 165 19.63 -4.06 -10.02
C GLY A 165 19.86 -3.27 -8.74
N LEU A 166 19.63 -1.95 -8.78
CA LEU A 166 19.73 -1.06 -7.61
C LEU A 166 18.76 -1.45 -6.49
N ILE A 167 17.55 -1.89 -6.83
CA ILE A 167 16.57 -2.38 -5.86
C ILE A 167 17.07 -3.64 -5.14
N LYS A 168 17.71 -4.56 -5.88
CA LYS A 168 18.29 -5.78 -5.29
C LYS A 168 19.48 -5.48 -4.38
N SER A 169 20.39 -4.59 -4.79
CA SER A 169 21.59 -4.25 -4.01
C SER A 169 21.31 -3.42 -2.77
N SER A 170 20.29 -2.57 -2.79
CA SER A 170 19.88 -1.74 -1.65
C SER A 170 19.20 -2.51 -0.52
N GLY A 171 19.01 -3.84 -0.64
CA GLY A 171 18.26 -4.65 0.33
C GLY A 171 16.75 -4.33 0.42
N ARG A 172 16.30 -3.28 -0.27
CA ARG A 172 14.90 -2.82 -0.31
C ARG A 172 14.04 -3.63 -1.28
N GLY A 173 14.68 -4.28 -2.26
CA GLY A 173 14.11 -5.27 -3.17
C GLY A 173 13.95 -6.67 -2.61
N GLY A 174 14.36 -6.89 -1.37
CA GLY A 174 14.35 -8.19 -0.72
C GLY A 174 13.01 -8.51 -0.07
N ALA A 175 12.04 -8.94 -0.87
CA ALA A 175 11.20 -10.04 -0.43
C ALA A 175 11.31 -11.13 -1.51
N GLY A 176 12.51 -11.71 -1.63
CA GLY A 176 12.64 -13.04 -2.24
C GLY A 176 11.59 -13.93 -1.60
N ALA A 177 10.86 -14.69 -2.43
CA ALA A 177 9.64 -15.43 -2.11
C ALA A 177 9.56 -15.87 -0.64
N ALA A 178 9.14 -14.97 0.24
CA ALA A 178 8.96 -15.30 1.64
C ALA A 178 7.79 -16.25 1.64
N GLU A 179 8.02 -17.51 2.01
CA GLU A 179 6.99 -18.53 2.03
C GLU A 179 5.74 -17.95 2.70
N VAL A 180 4.66 -17.86 1.91
CA VAL A 180 3.40 -17.35 2.39
C VAL A 180 2.71 -18.49 3.11
N CYS A 181 2.38 -18.29 4.38
CA CYS A 181 1.69 -19.31 5.15
C CYS A 181 0.35 -19.68 4.50
N SER A 182 0.14 -20.96 4.22
CA SER A 182 -1.07 -21.46 3.57
C SER A 182 -2.36 -21.18 4.35
N LEU A 183 -2.28 -21.05 5.69
CA LEU A 183 -3.43 -20.81 6.58
C LEU A 183 -3.72 -19.32 6.80
N CYS A 184 -2.73 -18.51 7.17
CA CYS A 184 -2.96 -17.08 7.48
C CYS A 184 -2.66 -16.12 6.32
N LYS A 185 -2.12 -16.63 5.19
CA LYS A 185 -1.74 -15.86 4.00
C LYS A 185 -0.74 -14.73 4.24
N ARG A 186 -0.01 -14.78 5.36
CA ARG A 186 1.05 -13.83 5.72
C ARG A 186 2.42 -14.36 5.31
N LYS A 187 3.35 -13.44 5.03
CA LYS A 187 4.77 -13.74 4.83
C LYS A 187 5.45 -13.99 6.17
N THR A 188 6.29 -15.02 6.24
CA THR A 188 7.15 -15.27 7.41
C THR A 188 8.05 -14.05 7.67
N GLN A 189 7.97 -13.50 8.88
CA GLN A 189 8.87 -12.46 9.36
C GLN A 189 9.97 -13.08 10.23
N GLN A 190 11.15 -12.46 10.26
CA GLN A 190 12.25 -12.92 11.12
C GLN A 190 11.81 -12.86 12.60
N GLY A 191 11.93 -13.99 13.31
CA GLY A 191 11.49 -14.12 14.71
C GLY A 191 9.99 -14.43 14.92
N ALA A 192 9.20 -14.58 13.86
CA ALA A 192 7.77 -14.91 13.95
C ALA A 192 7.42 -16.17 13.13
N PRO A 193 7.76 -17.37 13.63
CA PRO A 193 7.48 -18.60 12.90
C PRO A 193 5.97 -18.88 12.82
N HIS A 194 5.53 -19.38 11.66
CA HIS A 194 4.14 -19.82 11.47
C HIS A 194 3.92 -21.20 12.09
N ILE A 195 3.48 -21.24 13.35
CA ILE A 195 3.06 -22.49 14.00
C ILE A 195 1.66 -22.85 13.52
N LYS A 196 1.54 -24.02 12.85
CA LYS A 196 0.26 -24.61 12.42
C LYS A 196 -0.16 -25.66 13.44
N GLN A 197 -1.37 -25.55 13.97
CA GLN A 197 -1.91 -26.48 14.96
C GLN A 197 -3.41 -26.68 14.79
N LYS A 198 -3.99 -27.67 15.46
CA LYS A 198 -5.44 -27.80 15.56
C LYS A 198 -5.96 -26.87 16.66
N CYS A 199 -7.06 -26.18 16.39
CA CYS A 199 -7.79 -25.45 17.42
C CYS A 199 -8.24 -26.44 18.50
N TRP A 200 -7.92 -26.14 19.76
CA TRP A 200 -8.23 -27.01 20.90
C TRP A 200 -9.73 -27.21 21.11
N GLU A 201 -10.57 -26.28 20.62
CA GLU A 201 -12.02 -26.34 20.77
C GLU A 201 -12.72 -26.98 19.56
N CYS A 202 -12.50 -26.43 18.35
CA CYS A 202 -13.23 -26.83 17.15
C CYS A 202 -12.45 -27.78 16.21
N GLY A 203 -11.21 -28.13 16.54
CA GLY A 203 -10.37 -29.05 15.75
C GLY A 203 -9.89 -28.52 14.40
N LYS A 204 -10.32 -27.33 13.95
CA LYS A 204 -9.88 -26.72 12.68
C LYS A 204 -8.38 -26.44 12.70
N ASN A 205 -7.71 -26.65 11.56
CA ASN A 205 -6.32 -26.24 11.38
C ASN A 205 -6.21 -24.71 11.39
N ILE A 206 -5.41 -24.18 12.32
CA ILE A 206 -5.16 -22.77 12.54
C ILE A 206 -3.66 -22.47 12.48
N CYS A 207 -3.32 -21.24 12.11
CA CYS A 207 -1.99 -20.69 12.35
C CYS A 207 -2.10 -19.66 13.47
N ILE A 208 -1.14 -19.65 14.39
CA ILE A 208 -1.12 -18.70 15.53
C ILE A 208 -1.08 -17.23 15.09
N LEU A 209 -0.66 -16.96 13.84
CA LEU A 209 -0.60 -15.62 13.26
C LEU A 209 -1.83 -15.29 12.38
N MET A 210 -2.90 -16.08 12.44
CA MET A 210 -4.15 -15.73 11.73
C MET A 210 -4.76 -14.45 12.31
N SER A 211 -5.26 -13.57 11.45
CA SER A 211 -5.96 -12.34 11.89
C SER A 211 -7.31 -12.63 12.53
N LYS A 212 -7.91 -13.79 12.24
CA LYS A 212 -9.22 -14.14 12.76
C LYS A 212 -9.37 -15.64 12.87
N HIS A 213 -9.91 -16.08 13.99
CA HIS A 213 -10.44 -17.42 14.16
C HIS A 213 -11.70 -17.33 15.00
N LEU A 214 -12.82 -17.79 14.44
CA LEU A 214 -14.07 -17.95 15.15
C LEU A 214 -14.29 -19.46 15.35
N CYS A 215 -14.30 -19.91 16.60
CA CYS A 215 -14.89 -21.21 16.88
C CYS A 215 -16.41 -21.04 16.77
N PRO A 216 -17.09 -21.81 15.89
CA PRO A 216 -18.53 -21.95 16.06
C PRO A 216 -18.72 -22.50 17.48
N ALA A 217 -19.54 -21.83 18.28
CA ALA A 217 -19.89 -22.33 19.60
C ALA A 217 -20.33 -23.80 19.46
N LYS A 218 -19.91 -24.66 20.38
CA LYS A 218 -20.58 -25.95 20.52
C LYS A 218 -22.06 -25.65 20.79
N PRO A 219 -23.01 -26.36 20.15
CA PRO A 219 -24.40 -26.31 20.58
C PRO A 219 -24.52 -26.67 22.06
#